data_AF-A0A368FWB5-F1
#
_entry.id   AF-A0A368FWB5-F1
#
_cell.length_a   1.000
_cell.length_b   1.000
_cell.length_c   1.000
_cell.angle_alpha   90.00
_cell.angle_beta   90.00
_cell.angle_gamma   90.00
#
_symmetry.space_group_name_H-M   'P 1'
#
loop_
_entity.id
_entity.type
_entity.pdbx_description
1 polymer ?
#
loop_
_entity_poly.entity_id
_entity_poly.type
_entity_poly.pdbx_seq_one_letter_code
_entity_poly.pdbx_strand_id
1 'polypeptide(L)'
;MDTARAPFSLQESSNRRQRNELEGATTGRRDLDSAVDMLLKDTSQPPYLKTIVGTLLECRNEMRDLSKSVANQNTELTKENSALKLEIEQFKNALASSRRTPSDSVPEAPPSSVDTYYERERSRSVVIAGLPESNSNLSSTRLMHDIDTVRLVMDSSTLNVIRLQSSGRVESILIVLDL
;
A
#
# COMPACT_ATOMS: atom_id res chain seq x y z
N MET A 1 -47.41 -21.63 -13.74
CA MET A 1 -46.31 -22.51 -14.18
C MET A 1 -45.05 -21.63 -14.21
N ASP A 2 -44.52 -21.09 -13.10
CA ASP A 2 -44.08 -21.72 -11.84
C ASP A 2 -43.26 -22.98 -12.16
N THR A 3 -41.97 -23.11 -11.83
CA THR A 3 -41.26 -22.83 -10.58
C THR A 3 -39.75 -22.79 -10.86
N ALA A 4 -38.97 -21.83 -10.36
CA ALA A 4 -38.26 -21.79 -9.08
C ALA A 4 -36.77 -22.16 -9.16
N ARG A 5 -35.96 -21.15 -8.83
CA ARG A 5 -34.53 -21.16 -8.55
C ARG A 5 -34.25 -21.95 -7.27
N ALA A 6 -33.36 -22.94 -7.33
CA ALA A 6 -32.88 -23.65 -6.13
C ALA A 6 -31.50 -23.13 -5.69
N PRO A 7 -31.20 -23.10 -4.38
CA PRO A 7 -30.06 -22.39 -3.82
C PRO A 7 -28.81 -23.26 -3.70
N PHE A 8 -27.65 -22.60 -3.79
CA PHE A 8 -26.33 -23.16 -3.54
C PHE A 8 -26.21 -23.66 -2.09
N SER A 9 -25.87 -24.95 -1.93
CA SER A 9 -25.53 -25.52 -0.63
C SER A 9 -24.12 -25.06 -0.24
N LEU A 10 -24.02 -24.26 0.82
CA LEU A 10 -22.77 -24.01 1.54
C LEU A 10 -22.36 -25.30 2.25
N GLN A 11 -21.37 -26.00 1.71
CA GLN A 11 -20.73 -27.11 2.39
C GLN A 11 -19.74 -26.54 3.42
N GLU A 12 -20.22 -26.44 4.65
CA GLU A 12 -19.48 -26.04 5.84
C GLU A 12 -18.51 -27.17 6.23
N SER A 13 -17.32 -27.16 5.64
CA SER A 13 -16.25 -28.12 5.97
C SER A 13 -15.43 -27.66 7.18
N SER A 14 -15.87 -28.06 8.36
CA SER A 14 -15.04 -28.64 9.43
C SER A 14 -13.68 -27.97 9.76
N ASN A 15 -13.71 -26.73 10.28
CA ASN A 15 -12.56 -26.08 10.91
C ASN A 15 -12.46 -26.40 12.42
N ARG A 16 -12.36 -27.69 12.76
CA ARG A 16 -12.05 -28.15 14.13
C ARG A 16 -10.86 -29.09 14.09
N ARG A 17 -9.61 -28.56 14.10
CA ARG A 17 -8.38 -29.29 14.54
C ARG A 17 -7.04 -28.55 14.50
N GLN A 18 -6.98 -27.22 14.61
CA GLN A 18 -5.67 -26.52 14.75
C GLN A 18 -5.65 -25.52 15.91
N ARG A 19 -5.83 -26.02 17.14
CA ARG A 19 -5.65 -25.17 18.34
C ARG A 19 -4.87 -25.82 19.49
N ASN A 20 -4.10 -26.89 19.25
CA ASN A 20 -3.36 -27.60 20.31
C ASN A 20 -1.88 -27.91 19.94
N GLU A 21 -1.14 -27.00 19.31
CA GLU A 21 0.30 -27.24 19.02
C GLU A 21 1.27 -26.12 19.45
N LEU A 22 0.86 -25.18 20.31
CA LEU A 22 1.77 -24.11 20.77
C LEU A 22 2.46 -24.39 22.11
N GLU A 23 1.95 -25.31 22.94
CA GLU A 23 2.49 -25.55 24.29
C GLU A 23 3.65 -26.57 24.32
N GLY A 24 3.73 -27.49 23.36
CA GLY A 24 4.78 -28.53 23.32
C GLY A 24 6.12 -28.09 22.70
N ALA A 25 6.18 -26.93 22.05
CA ALA A 25 7.34 -26.50 21.27
C ALA A 25 8.52 -26.01 22.13
N THR A 26 8.30 -25.65 23.40
CA THR A 26 9.34 -25.07 24.26
C THR A 26 10.17 -26.12 25.01
N THR A 27 9.58 -27.29 25.31
CA THR A 27 10.26 -28.43 25.93
C THR A 27 11.07 -29.21 24.91
N GLY A 28 10.48 -29.63 23.79
CA GLY A 28 11.20 -30.38 22.75
C GLY A 28 12.37 -29.62 22.10
N ARG A 29 12.39 -28.29 22.20
CA ARG A 29 13.47 -27.46 21.65
C ARG A 29 14.74 -27.46 22.50
N ARG A 30 14.61 -27.48 23.84
CA ARG A 30 15.77 -27.65 24.74
C ARG A 30 16.36 -29.05 24.61
N ASP A 31 15.50 -30.03 24.37
CA ASP A 31 15.91 -31.42 24.15
C ASP A 31 16.66 -31.57 22.82
N LEU A 32 16.21 -30.87 21.76
CA LEU A 32 16.90 -30.85 20.48
C LEU A 32 18.28 -30.18 20.57
N ASP A 33 18.38 -29.01 21.21
CA ASP A 33 19.66 -28.31 21.36
C ASP A 33 20.66 -29.18 22.15
N SER A 34 20.21 -29.87 23.20
CA SER A 34 21.01 -30.84 23.95
C SER A 34 21.46 -32.03 23.10
N ALA A 35 20.55 -32.61 22.31
CA ALA A 35 20.85 -33.74 21.42
C ALA A 35 21.88 -33.37 20.34
N VAL A 36 21.78 -32.16 19.76
CA VAL A 36 22.76 -31.69 18.78
C VAL A 36 24.12 -31.44 19.44
N ASP A 37 24.14 -30.93 20.67
CA ASP A 37 25.38 -30.72 21.43
C ASP A 37 26.09 -32.04 21.74
N MET A 38 25.34 -33.09 22.09
CA MET A 38 25.87 -34.44 22.28
C MET A 38 26.43 -35.00 20.96
N LEU A 39 25.70 -34.82 19.86
CA LEU A 39 26.11 -35.30 18.53
C LEU A 39 27.40 -34.64 18.03
N LEU A 40 27.56 -33.33 18.27
CA LEU A 40 28.78 -32.60 17.86
C LEU A 40 30.01 -32.98 18.71
N LYS A 41 29.81 -33.35 19.97
CA LYS A 41 30.87 -33.78 20.90
C LYS A 41 31.31 -35.23 20.69
N ASP A 42 30.47 -36.06 20.09
CA ASP A 42 30.79 -37.46 19.79
C ASP A 42 31.94 -37.56 18.78
N THR A 43 33.07 -38.15 19.20
CA THR A 43 34.30 -38.29 18.41
C THR A 43 34.25 -39.44 17.42
N SER A 44 33.25 -40.34 17.52
CA SER A 44 33.04 -41.44 16.59
C SER A 44 32.38 -41.00 15.27
N GLN A 45 31.86 -39.76 15.24
CA GLN A 45 31.14 -39.20 14.10
C GLN A 45 32.11 -38.75 12.99
N PRO A 46 31.79 -39.06 11.72
CA PRO A 46 32.56 -38.54 10.60
C PRO A 46 32.56 -37.00 10.55
N PRO A 47 33.70 -36.35 10.22
CA PRO A 47 33.80 -34.88 10.24
C PRO A 47 32.78 -34.16 9.35
N TYR A 48 32.46 -34.70 8.18
CA TYR A 48 31.49 -34.11 7.25
C TYR A 48 30.09 -34.00 7.86
N LEU A 49 29.71 -34.93 8.75
CA LEU A 49 28.39 -34.92 9.37
C LEU A 49 28.27 -33.80 10.40
N LYS A 50 29.34 -33.53 11.15
CA LYS A 50 29.41 -32.37 12.05
C LYS A 50 29.29 -31.05 11.29
N THR A 51 29.94 -30.94 10.14
CA THR A 51 29.81 -29.77 9.27
C THR A 51 28.38 -29.58 8.79
N ILE A 52 27.73 -30.64 8.28
CA ILE A 52 26.33 -30.56 7.83
C ILE A 52 25.41 -30.12 8.97
N VAL A 53 25.52 -30.76 10.14
CA VAL A 53 24.70 -30.42 11.32
C VAL A 53 24.96 -28.97 11.77
N GLY A 54 26.22 -28.52 11.75
CA GLY A 54 26.59 -27.12 12.05
C GLY A 54 25.91 -26.13 11.10
N THR A 55 26.01 -26.36 9.79
CA THR A 55 25.34 -25.49 8.80
C THR A 55 23.82 -25.45 8.96
N LEU A 56 23.19 -26.59 9.27
CA LEU A 56 21.75 -26.64 9.52
C LEU A 56 21.35 -25.86 10.78
N LEU A 57 22.18 -25.89 11.83
CA LEU A 57 21.96 -25.09 13.03
C LEU A 57 22.08 -23.59 12.76
N GLU A 58 23.06 -23.18 11.97
CA GLU A 58 23.25 -21.79 11.54
C GLU A 58 22.02 -21.31 10.78
N CYS A 59 21.60 -22.02 9.73
CA CYS A 59 20.38 -21.70 8.97
C CYS A 59 19.13 -21.63 9.87
N ARG A 60 18.98 -22.57 10.80
CA ARG A 60 17.86 -22.57 11.77
C ARG A 60 17.89 -21.32 12.66
N ASN A 61 19.06 -20.91 13.12
CA ASN A 61 19.22 -19.73 13.96
C ASN A 61 18.91 -18.45 13.18
N GLU A 62 19.41 -18.32 11.95
CA GLU A 62 19.09 -17.20 11.06
C GLU A 62 17.58 -17.09 10.79
N MET A 63 16.93 -18.19 10.42
CA MET A 63 15.47 -18.21 10.21
C MET A 63 14.70 -17.80 11.46
N ARG A 64 15.16 -18.22 12.64
CA ARG A 64 14.54 -17.84 13.91
C ARG A 64 14.68 -16.33 14.16
N ASP A 65 15.85 -15.77 13.89
CA ASP A 65 16.12 -14.37 14.17
C ASP A 65 15.39 -13.47 13.16
N LEU A 66 15.31 -13.89 11.89
CA LEU A 66 14.40 -13.30 10.89
C LEU A 66 12.94 -13.37 11.32
N SER A 67 12.48 -14.53 11.80
CA SER A 67 11.09 -14.70 12.27
C SER A 67 10.77 -13.75 13.44
N LYS A 68 11.71 -13.59 14.39
CA LYS A 68 11.57 -12.62 15.48
C LYS A 68 11.54 -11.19 14.96
N SER A 69 12.41 -10.84 14.02
CA SER A 69 12.46 -9.50 13.42
C SER A 69 11.14 -9.15 12.72
N VAL A 70 10.62 -10.07 11.90
CA VAL A 70 9.33 -9.91 11.21
C VAL A 70 8.18 -9.81 12.21
N ALA A 71 8.18 -10.64 13.27
CA ALA A 71 7.17 -10.55 14.31
C ALA A 71 7.18 -9.18 15.00
N ASN A 72 8.36 -8.67 15.35
CA ASN A 72 8.52 -7.35 15.96
C ASN A 72 8.00 -6.24 15.03
N GLN A 73 8.42 -6.24 13.76
CA GLN A 73 7.95 -5.27 12.77
C GLN A 73 6.42 -5.31 12.60
N ASN A 74 5.83 -6.50 12.54
CA ASN A 74 4.38 -6.65 12.49
C ASN A 74 3.70 -6.06 13.73
N THR A 75 4.28 -6.25 14.91
CA THR A 75 3.72 -5.64 16.14
C THR A 75 3.79 -4.12 16.12
N GLU A 76 4.88 -3.54 15.62
CA GLU A 76 5.07 -2.09 15.49
C GLU A 76 4.09 -1.50 14.47
N LEU A 77 4.02 -2.09 13.28
CA LEU A 77 3.08 -1.68 12.22
C LEU A 77 1.63 -1.80 12.69
N THR A 78 1.28 -2.85 13.45
CA THR A 78 -0.08 -3.02 13.98
C THR A 78 -0.41 -1.91 14.99
N LYS A 79 0.54 -1.54 15.85
CA LYS A 79 0.37 -0.43 16.80
C LYS A 79 0.18 0.89 16.06
N GLU A 80 1.06 1.20 15.10
CA GLU A 80 0.97 2.43 14.30
C GLU A 80 -0.35 2.49 13.52
N ASN A 81 -0.73 1.40 12.85
CA ASN A 81 -2.00 1.32 12.12
C ASN A 81 -3.21 1.55 13.03
N SER A 82 -3.18 1.00 14.25
CA SER A 82 -4.23 1.25 15.24
C SER A 82 -4.27 2.70 15.73
N ALA A 83 -3.11 3.34 15.92
CA ALA A 83 -3.02 4.74 16.33
C ALA A 83 -3.54 5.67 15.23
N LEU A 84 -3.12 5.47 13.98
CA LEU A 84 -3.58 6.25 12.83
C LEU A 84 -5.08 6.09 12.60
N LYS A 85 -5.62 4.88 12.77
CA LYS A 85 -7.07 4.65 12.71
C LYS A 85 -7.83 5.46 13.76
N LEU A 86 -7.32 5.52 14.99
CA LEU A 86 -7.93 6.32 16.05
C LEU A 86 -7.87 7.81 15.72
N GLU A 87 -6.76 8.31 15.18
CA GLU A 87 -6.61 9.71 14.78
C GLU A 87 -7.57 10.07 13.64
N ILE A 88 -7.71 9.21 12.62
CA ILE A 88 -8.69 9.38 11.55
C ILE A 88 -10.11 9.45 12.10
N GLU A 89 -10.47 8.56 13.03
CA GLU A 89 -11.80 8.58 13.64
C GLU A 89 -12.02 9.86 14.49
N GLN A 90 -11.00 10.34 15.19
CA GLN A 90 -11.08 11.63 15.90
C GLN A 90 -11.34 12.79 14.93
N PHE A 91 -10.60 12.88 13.82
CA PHE A 91 -10.81 13.92 12.81
C PHE A 91 -12.18 13.83 12.15
N LYS A 92 -12.64 12.62 11.81
CA LYS A 92 -14.00 12.42 11.28
C LYS A 92 -15.07 12.90 12.26
N ASN A 93 -14.92 12.59 13.55
CA ASN A 93 -15.85 13.01 14.59
C ASN A 93 -15.84 14.54 14.80
N ALA A 94 -14.67 15.17 14.73
CA ALA A 94 -14.53 16.62 14.79
C ALA A 94 -15.20 17.32 13.59
N LEU A 95 -14.98 16.82 12.38
CA LEU A 95 -15.64 17.31 11.16
C LEU A 95 -17.16 17.11 11.20
N ALA A 96 -17.63 15.95 11.67
CA ALA A 96 -19.05 15.67 11.83
C ALA A 96 -19.71 16.58 12.86
N SER A 97 -19.00 16.94 13.92
CA SER A 97 -19.46 17.89 14.95
C SER A 97 -19.47 19.34 14.42
N SER A 98 -18.48 19.73 13.61
CA SER A 98 -18.43 21.05 12.97
C SER A 98 -19.54 21.27 11.93
N ARG A 99 -20.12 20.20 11.38
CA ARG A 99 -21.20 20.27 10.38
C ARG A 99 -22.61 20.38 10.99
N ARG A 100 -22.74 20.39 12.33
CA ARG A 100 -24.03 20.54 13.02
C ARG A 100 -24.28 21.99 13.45
N THR A 101 -24.46 22.88 12.48
CA THR A 101 -25.26 24.09 12.68
C THR A 101 -26.35 24.12 11.60
N PRO A 102 -27.64 24.07 11.95
CA PRO A 102 -28.68 24.48 11.04
C PRO A 102 -28.73 26.00 11.09
N SER A 103 -28.07 26.67 10.15
CA SER A 103 -28.33 28.08 9.89
C SER A 103 -29.30 28.18 8.72
N ASP A 104 -30.59 28.13 9.05
CA ASP A 104 -31.63 28.73 8.24
C ASP A 104 -31.49 30.24 8.37
N SER A 105 -30.67 30.81 7.51
CA SER A 105 -30.60 32.22 7.12
C SER A 105 -29.32 32.34 6.33
N VAL A 106 -29.47 32.68 5.05
CA VAL A 106 -28.39 33.08 4.16
C VAL A 106 -27.79 34.37 4.71
N PRO A 107 -26.53 34.41 5.18
CA PRO A 107 -25.79 35.65 5.26
C PRO A 107 -24.95 35.69 3.98
N GLU A 108 -25.19 36.71 3.16
CA GLU A 108 -24.30 37.09 2.07
C GLU A 108 -22.85 37.05 2.58
N ALA A 109 -22.10 36.05 2.14
CA ALA A 109 -20.76 35.82 2.63
C ALA A 109 -19.86 36.97 2.14
N PRO A 110 -19.05 37.60 3.03
CA PRO A 110 -17.96 38.43 2.55
C PRO A 110 -17.03 37.54 1.71
N PRO A 111 -16.40 38.06 0.64
CA PRO A 111 -15.56 37.26 -0.24
C PRO A 111 -14.45 36.62 0.59
N SER A 112 -14.60 35.33 0.89
CA SER A 112 -13.61 34.55 1.60
C SER A 112 -12.34 34.57 0.74
N SER A 113 -11.29 35.20 1.25
CA SER A 113 -9.95 35.30 0.67
C SER A 113 -9.20 33.95 0.62
N VAL A 114 -9.94 32.84 0.60
CA VAL A 114 -9.44 31.49 0.62
C VAL A 114 -9.39 31.01 -0.84
N ASP A 115 -8.17 30.76 -1.32
CA ASP A 115 -7.80 30.24 -2.65
C ASP A 115 -7.53 31.21 -3.81
N THR A 116 -6.94 32.37 -3.52
CA THR A 116 -6.31 33.18 -4.58
C THR A 116 -5.19 32.46 -5.33
N TYR A 117 -4.50 31.50 -4.68
CA TYR A 117 -3.44 30.71 -5.31
C TYR A 117 -4.00 29.69 -6.31
N TYR A 118 -4.94 28.84 -5.90
CA TYR A 118 -5.51 27.83 -6.78
C TYR A 118 -6.30 28.45 -7.93
N GLU A 119 -7.01 29.55 -7.70
CA GLU A 119 -7.73 30.26 -8.76
C GLU A 119 -6.76 30.92 -9.77
N ARG A 120 -5.61 31.42 -9.29
CA ARG A 120 -4.54 31.90 -10.16
C ARG A 120 -3.92 30.76 -10.97
N GLU A 121 -3.64 29.62 -10.35
CA GLU A 121 -3.09 28.46 -11.05
C GLU A 121 -4.09 27.91 -12.08
N ARG A 122 -5.37 27.84 -11.72
CA ARG A 122 -6.47 27.41 -12.59
C ARG A 122 -6.65 28.33 -13.79
N SER A 123 -6.56 29.65 -13.61
CA SER A 123 -6.71 30.61 -14.71
C SER A 123 -5.55 30.59 -15.71
N ARG A 124 -4.39 30.03 -15.33
CA ARG A 124 -3.24 29.81 -16.22
C ARG A 124 -3.09 28.35 -16.67
N SER A 125 -4.06 27.49 -16.35
CA SER A 125 -4.04 26.06 -16.67
C SER A 125 -5.06 25.70 -17.74
N VAL A 126 -4.67 24.82 -18.65
CA VAL A 126 -5.56 24.22 -19.66
C VAL A 126 -5.59 22.71 -19.46
N VAL A 127 -6.78 22.12 -19.48
CA VAL A 127 -6.97 20.66 -19.47
C VAL A 127 -7.37 20.24 -20.87
N ILE A 128 -6.56 19.37 -21.49
CA ILE A 128 -6.88 18.73 -22.76
C ILE A 128 -7.29 17.30 -22.44
N ALA A 129 -8.49 16.89 -22.86
CA ALA A 129 -9.03 15.55 -22.62
C ALA A 129 -9.30 14.80 -23.93
N GLY A 130 -9.36 13.47 -23.87
CA GLY A 130 -9.61 12.60 -25.02
C GLY A 130 -8.39 12.42 -25.93
N LEU A 131 -7.19 12.55 -25.36
CA LEU A 131 -5.95 12.29 -26.08
C LEU A 131 -5.58 10.81 -25.99
N PRO A 132 -5.15 10.17 -27.09
CA PRO A 132 -4.72 8.79 -27.05
C PRO A 132 -3.50 8.65 -26.14
N GLU A 133 -3.53 7.73 -25.19
CA GLU A 133 -2.41 7.47 -24.29
C GLU A 133 -1.35 6.56 -24.93
N SER A 134 -0.09 6.75 -24.53
CA SER A 134 1.00 5.89 -24.98
C SER A 134 1.04 4.56 -24.20
N ASN A 135 0.99 3.44 -24.93
CA ASN A 135 1.13 2.08 -24.39
C ASN A 135 2.59 1.66 -24.11
N SER A 136 3.55 2.60 -24.18
CA SER A 136 4.96 2.26 -23.91
C SER A 136 5.15 1.90 -22.44
N ASN A 137 5.98 0.89 -22.16
CA ASN A 137 6.34 0.52 -20.79
C ASN A 137 7.29 1.53 -20.12
N LEU A 138 7.99 2.35 -20.91
CA LEU A 138 8.95 3.34 -20.43
C LEU A 138 8.29 4.70 -20.22
N SER A 139 8.42 5.24 -19.00
CA SER A 139 7.87 6.55 -18.64
C SER A 139 8.41 7.69 -19.50
N SER A 140 9.69 7.62 -19.90
CA SER A 140 10.31 8.63 -20.78
C SER A 140 9.66 8.68 -22.15
N THR A 141 9.32 7.53 -22.72
CA THR A 141 8.62 7.45 -24.01
C THR A 141 7.19 7.95 -23.92
N ARG A 142 6.49 7.66 -22.80
CA ARG A 142 5.14 8.20 -22.56
C ARG A 142 5.17 9.73 -22.44
N LEU A 143 6.13 10.29 -21.72
CA LEU A 143 6.31 11.74 -21.60
C LEU A 143 6.58 12.40 -22.97
N MET A 144 7.42 11.79 -23.81
CA MET A 144 7.69 12.31 -25.15
C MET A 144 6.43 12.31 -26.02
N HIS A 145 5.65 11.22 -25.97
CA HIS A 145 4.36 11.13 -26.67
C HIS A 145 3.39 12.22 -26.22
N ASP A 146 3.29 12.49 -24.92
CA ASP A 146 2.43 13.55 -24.37
C ASP A 146 2.86 14.93 -24.88
N ILE A 147 4.18 15.21 -24.92
CA ILE A 147 4.73 16.46 -25.46
C ILE A 147 4.37 16.62 -26.94
N ASP A 148 4.55 15.58 -27.74
CA ASP A 148 4.27 15.62 -29.18
C ASP A 148 2.77 15.81 -29.45
N THR A 149 1.93 15.15 -28.65
CA THR A 149 0.47 15.30 -28.73
C THR A 149 0.03 16.72 -28.37
N VAL A 150 0.58 17.29 -27.30
CA VAL A 150 0.31 18.68 -26.93
C VAL A 150 0.77 19.65 -28.02
N ARG A 151 1.94 19.41 -28.63
CA ARG A 151 2.44 20.23 -29.74
C ARG A 151 1.55 20.16 -30.97
N LEU A 152 0.98 18.99 -31.26
CA LEU A 152 0.03 18.80 -32.36
C LEU A 152 -1.27 19.58 -32.12
N VAL A 153 -1.77 19.59 -30.87
CA VAL A 153 -3.02 20.29 -30.53
C VAL A 153 -2.84 21.81 -30.43
N MET A 154 -1.68 22.26 -29.95
CA MET A 154 -1.41 23.68 -29.67
C MET A 154 -0.78 24.44 -30.84
N ASP A 155 -0.69 23.84 -32.03
CA ASP A 155 -0.26 24.45 -33.31
C ASP A 155 0.91 25.45 -33.17
N SER A 156 2.08 24.98 -32.71
CA SER A 156 3.40 25.66 -32.80
C SER A 156 3.58 27.10 -32.27
N SER A 157 2.56 27.83 -31.81
CA SER A 157 2.72 29.22 -31.39
C SER A 157 2.96 29.39 -29.89
N THR A 158 4.22 29.69 -29.57
CA THR A 158 4.72 30.58 -28.49
C THR A 158 4.36 30.30 -27.02
N LEU A 159 3.64 29.24 -26.70
CA LEU A 159 3.30 28.94 -25.31
C LEU A 159 4.44 28.20 -24.61
N ASN A 160 5.04 28.86 -23.61
CA ASN A 160 5.98 28.24 -22.70
C ASN A 160 5.22 27.30 -21.77
N VAL A 161 5.22 26.01 -22.10
CA VAL A 161 4.68 24.96 -21.24
C VAL A 161 5.60 24.80 -20.04
N ILE A 162 5.14 25.24 -18.87
CA ILE A 162 5.91 25.17 -17.61
C ILE A 162 5.84 23.75 -17.04
N ARG A 163 4.67 23.11 -17.15
CA ARG A 163 4.43 21.79 -16.56
C ARG A 163 3.40 21.01 -17.36
N LEU A 164 3.71 19.73 -17.59
CA LEU A 164 2.81 18.72 -18.11
C LEU A 164 2.56 17.68 -17.02
N GLN A 165 1.29 17.38 -16.75
CA GLN A 165 0.91 16.30 -15.85
C GLN A 165 -0.17 15.45 -16.49
N SER A 166 0.17 14.19 -16.76
CA SER A 166 -0.79 13.17 -17.17
C SER A 166 -1.52 12.63 -15.94
N SER A 167 -2.86 12.63 -15.98
CA SER A 167 -3.69 12.09 -14.92
C SER A 167 -4.07 10.65 -15.27
N GLY A 168 -3.38 9.65 -14.71
CA GLY A 168 -3.65 8.22 -15.01
C GLY A 168 -5.03 7.68 -14.60
N ARG A 169 -6.01 8.55 -14.28
CA ARG A 169 -7.41 8.21 -14.03
C ARG A 169 -8.35 8.64 -15.16
N VAL A 170 -7.94 9.56 -16.03
CA VAL A 170 -8.75 10.12 -17.14
C VAL A 170 -7.78 10.55 -18.23
N GLU A 171 -8.02 10.17 -19.49
CA GLU A 171 -7.25 10.56 -20.69
C GLU A 171 -7.11 12.09 -20.80
N SER A 172 -6.23 12.68 -20.01
CA SER A 172 -6.18 14.12 -19.80
C SER A 172 -4.78 14.59 -19.41
N ILE A 173 -4.39 15.70 -20.02
CA ILE A 173 -3.13 16.39 -19.78
C ILE A 173 -3.44 17.78 -19.23
N LEU A 174 -2.88 18.08 -18.06
CA LEU A 174 -2.88 19.43 -17.49
C LEU A 174 -1.64 20.17 -17.98
N ILE A 175 -1.86 21.33 -18.59
CA ILE A 175 -0.82 22.25 -19.06
C ILE A 175 -0.90 23.52 -18.23
N VAL A 176 0.22 23.93 -17.62
CA VAL A 176 0.34 25.25 -16.97
C VAL A 176 1.12 26.19 -17.90
N LEU A 177 0.53 27.35 -18.18
CA LEU A 177 1.05 28.36 -19.11
C LEU A 177 1.66 29.54 -18.35
N ASP A 178 2.75 30.09 -18.89
CA ASP A 178 3.24 31.41 -18.49
C ASP A 178 2.50 32.49 -19.31
N LEU A 179 1.42 33.05 -18.75
CA LEU A 179 0.69 34.21 -19.28
C LEU A 179 1.25 35.53 -18.73
#